data_AF-A0A0F7KEP2-F1
#
_entry.id   AF-A0A0F7KEP2-F1
#
_cell.length_a   1.000
_cell.length_b   1.000
_cell.length_c   1.000
_cell.angle_alpha   90.00
_cell.angle_beta   90.00
_cell.angle_gamma   90.00
#
_symmetry.space_group_name_H-M   'P 1'
#
loop_
_entity.id
_entity.type
_entity.pdbx_description
1 polymer ?
#
loop_
_entity_poly.entity_id
_entity_poly.type
_entity_poly.pdbx_seq_one_letter_code
_entity_poly.pdbx_strand_id
1 'polypeptide(L)'
;MKLVLWVLALFAAAVAVVIAAQYNNGSVLIIVPPYKIELTINIFIISLIAAFFIFYLLVRLIARILGLKRHLHHKKIRESMLAAVKTFFEEHYDKAEKAAATVLKLKSPPVISAVNAVIAAHAAHRQGNYSQRDHYLNIAEQKAPQEKALRLVTQAELLLEEGRHEEALNALRSLYSIGGLQSTAVLQLELKAQQMAQHWDEVLELTDILEKRYPVDRTLIEHIKHHAHVENIKKYGSNLELLNKYWNKLYPAERLDSRLAAVAARAYMALNEVSTAQKIIEQSIDAKLDPELITLYANCLYGSVSWQIQRAEGWLSKHPNNAELLLTLGKLCTYCELWGKAQNYLEASLSIEPSRAAHLALAQLFEKLDKPELAADHYHKGLGFTLKKLNS
;
A
#
# COMPACT_ATOMS: atom_id res chain seq x y z
N MET A 1 -15.76 -23.07 48.97
CA MET A 1 -16.76 -22.87 50.05
C MET A 1 -18.03 -23.70 49.87
N LYS A 2 -18.67 -23.72 48.68
CA LYS A 2 -19.88 -24.53 48.42
C LYS A 2 -19.70 -26.05 48.65
N LEU A 3 -18.52 -26.60 48.35
CA LEU A 3 -18.18 -28.02 48.55
C LEU A 3 -18.10 -28.44 50.03
N VAL A 4 -17.63 -27.56 50.92
CA VAL A 4 -17.49 -27.88 52.36
C VAL A 4 -18.86 -27.88 53.04
N LEU A 5 -19.71 -26.92 52.70
CA LEU A 5 -21.11 -26.88 53.17
C LEU A 5 -21.92 -28.08 52.70
N TRP A 6 -21.68 -28.55 51.46
CA TRP A 6 -22.36 -29.74 50.92
C TRP A 6 -21.92 -31.04 51.61
N VAL A 7 -20.63 -31.16 51.94
CA VAL A 7 -20.10 -32.32 52.69
C VAL A 7 -20.60 -32.32 54.13
N LEU A 8 -20.71 -31.15 54.77
CA LEU A 8 -21.22 -31.02 56.14
C LEU A 8 -22.72 -31.31 56.22
N ALA A 9 -23.50 -30.86 55.24
CA ALA A 9 -24.92 -31.21 55.11
C ALA A 9 -25.13 -32.70 54.83
N LEU A 10 -24.27 -33.32 54.01
CA LEU A 10 -24.28 -34.76 53.76
C LEU A 10 -23.98 -35.56 55.04
N PHE A 11 -23.01 -35.11 55.86
CA PHE A 11 -22.69 -35.73 57.15
C PHE A 11 -23.84 -35.61 58.15
N ALA A 12 -24.47 -34.43 58.24
CA ALA A 12 -25.64 -34.21 59.09
C ALA A 12 -26.83 -35.09 58.66
N ALA A 13 -27.07 -35.22 57.35
CA ALA A 13 -28.11 -36.10 56.80
C ALA A 13 -27.80 -37.58 57.06
N ALA A 14 -26.55 -38.01 56.92
CA ALA A 14 -26.14 -39.39 57.21
C ALA A 14 -26.34 -39.74 58.70
N VAL A 15 -25.98 -38.82 59.62
CA VAL A 15 -26.20 -39.00 61.06
C VAL A 15 -27.70 -39.06 61.38
N ALA A 16 -28.52 -38.22 60.77
CA ALA A 16 -29.98 -38.24 60.95
C ALA A 16 -30.61 -39.57 60.45
N VAL A 17 -30.15 -40.11 59.33
CA VAL A 17 -30.60 -41.39 58.78
C VAL A 17 -30.21 -42.56 59.68
N VAL A 18 -29.00 -42.56 60.26
CA VAL A 18 -28.55 -43.60 61.20
C VAL A 18 -29.38 -43.59 62.48
N ILE A 19 -29.71 -42.42 63.02
CA ILE A 19 -30.55 -42.28 64.21
C ILE A 19 -31.99 -42.75 63.91
N ALA A 20 -32.54 -42.43 62.73
CA ALA A 20 -33.86 -42.89 62.32
C ALA A 20 -33.92 -44.41 62.03
N ALA A 21 -32.82 -45.01 61.59
CA ALA A 21 -32.73 -46.45 61.28
C ALA A 21 -32.66 -47.36 62.52
N GLN A 22 -32.34 -46.83 63.70
CA GLN A 22 -32.31 -47.62 64.94
C GLN A 22 -33.71 -48.11 65.40
N TYR A 23 -34.79 -47.65 64.76
CA TYR A 23 -36.17 -47.96 65.17
C TYR A 23 -36.94 -48.94 64.28
N ASN A 24 -36.35 -49.56 63.24
CA ASN A 24 -37.14 -50.37 62.30
C ASN A 24 -36.46 -51.66 61.78
N ASN A 25 -37.02 -52.83 62.13
CA ASN A 25 -36.63 -54.16 61.62
C ASN A 25 -37.18 -54.43 60.20
N GLY A 26 -37.11 -53.44 59.30
CA GLY A 26 -37.57 -53.57 57.91
C GLY A 26 -36.61 -54.39 57.05
N SER A 27 -37.14 -55.29 56.22
CA SER A 27 -36.37 -56.03 55.22
C SER A 27 -36.80 -55.59 53.81
N VAL A 28 -35.84 -55.35 52.93
CA VAL A 28 -36.07 -54.99 51.52
C VAL A 28 -35.81 -56.23 50.67
N LEU A 29 -36.85 -56.72 50.01
CA LEU A 29 -36.78 -57.86 49.10
C LEU A 29 -36.71 -57.36 47.66
N ILE A 30 -35.60 -57.65 46.98
CA ILE A 30 -35.44 -57.36 45.54
C ILE A 30 -35.65 -58.67 44.78
N ILE A 31 -36.72 -58.73 43.97
CA ILE A 31 -37.07 -59.90 43.15
C ILE A 31 -36.76 -59.57 41.68
N VAL A 32 -35.74 -60.20 41.12
CA VAL A 32 -35.43 -60.18 39.69
C VAL A 32 -35.26 -61.63 39.25
N PRO A 33 -36.28 -62.28 38.65
CA PRO A 33 -36.24 -63.72 38.37
C PRO A 33 -34.98 -64.11 37.56
N PRO A 34 -34.23 -65.17 37.95
CA PRO A 34 -34.48 -66.16 39.01
C PRO A 34 -33.91 -65.80 40.41
N TYR A 35 -33.34 -64.61 40.59
CA TYR A 35 -32.66 -64.21 41.82
C TYR A 35 -33.61 -63.49 42.79
N LYS A 36 -33.59 -63.92 44.06
CA LYS A 36 -34.24 -63.24 45.18
C LYS A 36 -33.16 -62.85 46.18
N ILE A 37 -33.00 -61.55 46.41
CA ILE A 37 -32.02 -61.02 47.36
C ILE A 37 -32.80 -60.33 48.48
N GLU A 38 -32.71 -60.88 49.68
CA GLU A 38 -33.21 -60.26 50.91
C GLU A 38 -32.10 -59.46 51.57
N LEU A 39 -32.31 -58.16 51.73
CA LEU A 39 -31.38 -57.26 52.41
C LEU A 39 -32.07 -56.60 53.61
N THR A 40 -31.40 -56.56 54.74
CA THR A 40 -31.82 -55.70 55.86
C THR A 40 -31.76 -54.23 55.43
N ILE A 41 -32.70 -53.39 55.87
CA ILE A 41 -32.76 -51.96 55.49
C ILE A 41 -31.43 -51.23 55.72
N ASN A 42 -30.69 -51.61 56.77
CA ASN A 42 -29.36 -51.07 57.09
C ASN A 42 -28.33 -51.36 55.99
N ILE A 43 -28.30 -52.60 55.49
CA ILE A 43 -27.38 -53.01 54.40
C ILE A 43 -27.77 -52.33 53.10
N PHE A 44 -29.08 -52.19 52.83
CA PHE A 44 -29.57 -51.47 51.66
C PHE A 44 -29.15 -49.99 51.67
N ILE A 45 -29.30 -49.30 52.81
CA ILE A 45 -28.88 -47.89 52.98
C ILE A 45 -27.36 -47.75 52.83
N ILE A 46 -26.57 -48.61 53.48
CA ILE A 46 -25.10 -48.58 53.36
C ILE A 46 -24.66 -48.83 51.91
N SER A 47 -25.27 -49.81 51.23
CA SER A 47 -25.01 -50.11 49.81
C SER A 47 -25.37 -48.93 48.90
N LEU A 48 -26.50 -48.26 49.15
CA LEU A 48 -26.92 -47.10 48.38
C LEU A 48 -25.95 -45.91 48.56
N ILE A 49 -25.50 -45.66 49.79
CA ILE A 49 -24.49 -44.64 50.09
C ILE A 49 -23.16 -44.99 49.40
N ALA A 50 -22.71 -46.24 49.50
CA ALA A 50 -21.48 -46.71 48.85
C ALA A 50 -21.57 -46.57 47.32
N ALA A 51 -22.69 -46.97 46.71
CA ALA A 51 -22.95 -46.83 45.29
C ALA A 51 -22.93 -45.36 44.85
N PHE A 52 -23.51 -44.46 45.64
CA PHE A 52 -23.46 -43.01 45.37
C PHE A 52 -22.03 -42.47 45.41
N PHE A 53 -21.22 -42.86 46.40
CA PHE A 53 -19.81 -42.46 46.48
C PHE A 53 -18.98 -43.00 45.30
N ILE A 54 -19.19 -44.25 44.91
CA ILE A 54 -18.53 -44.86 43.74
C ILE A 54 -18.93 -44.11 42.46
N PHE A 55 -20.23 -43.85 42.26
CA PHE A 55 -20.73 -43.09 41.12
C PHE A 55 -20.14 -41.66 41.07
N TYR A 56 -20.11 -40.96 42.21
CA TYR A 56 -19.50 -39.63 42.32
C TYR A 56 -18.00 -39.65 41.97
N LEU A 57 -17.25 -40.65 42.47
CA LEU A 57 -15.85 -40.84 42.12
C LEU A 57 -15.66 -41.08 40.62
N LEU A 58 -16.47 -41.95 40.01
CA LEU A 58 -16.44 -42.23 38.58
C LEU A 58 -16.69 -40.96 37.76
N VAL A 59 -17.75 -40.21 38.08
CA VAL A 59 -18.06 -38.94 37.38
C VAL A 59 -16.92 -37.93 37.53
N ARG A 60 -16.32 -37.81 38.72
CA ARG A 60 -15.18 -36.91 38.97
C ARG A 60 -13.92 -37.34 38.22
N LEU A 61 -13.68 -38.64 38.09
CA LEU A 61 -12.54 -39.19 37.38
C LEU A 61 -12.69 -38.96 35.86
N ILE A 62 -13.88 -39.20 35.31
CA ILE A 62 -14.23 -38.88 33.92
C ILE A 62 -14.09 -37.38 33.66
N ALA A 63 -14.60 -36.52 34.55
CA ALA A 63 -14.48 -35.07 34.44
C ALA A 63 -13.01 -34.60 34.48
N ARG A 64 -12.16 -35.20 35.33
CA ARG A 64 -10.72 -34.90 35.37
C ARG A 64 -10.00 -35.31 34.08
N ILE A 65 -10.29 -36.49 33.54
CA ILE A 65 -9.66 -36.99 32.30
C ILE A 65 -10.07 -36.10 31.11
N LEU A 66 -11.35 -35.76 31.01
CA LEU A 66 -11.85 -34.85 29.96
C LEU A 66 -11.31 -33.42 30.13
N GLY A 67 -11.20 -32.93 31.36
CA GLY A 67 -10.62 -31.61 31.67
C GLY A 67 -9.13 -31.53 31.32
N LEU A 68 -8.36 -32.58 31.61
CA LEU A 68 -6.93 -32.64 31.28
C LEU A 68 -6.70 -32.68 29.77
N LYS A 69 -7.48 -33.46 29.02
CA LYS A 69 -7.43 -33.49 27.55
C LYS A 69 -7.73 -32.11 26.95
N ARG A 70 -8.75 -31.40 27.45
CA ARG A 70 -9.06 -30.03 27.01
C ARG A 70 -7.91 -29.07 27.31
N HIS A 71 -7.31 -29.16 28.50
CA HIS A 71 -6.19 -28.29 28.88
C HIS A 71 -4.95 -28.52 28.00
N LEU A 72 -4.59 -29.78 27.76
CA LEU A 72 -3.49 -30.15 26.87
C LEU A 72 -3.74 -29.73 25.42
N HIS A 73 -4.99 -29.85 24.94
CA HIS A 73 -5.39 -29.41 23.60
C HIS A 73 -5.22 -27.89 23.43
N HIS A 74 -5.73 -27.09 24.38
CA HIS A 74 -5.56 -25.64 24.36
C HIS A 74 -4.10 -25.22 24.49
N LYS A 75 -3.32 -25.91 25.34
CA LYS A 75 -1.89 -25.68 25.48
C LYS A 75 -1.16 -25.94 24.15
N LYS A 76 -1.46 -27.04 23.47
CA LYS A 76 -0.84 -27.41 22.20
C LYS A 76 -1.18 -26.42 21.07
N ILE A 77 -2.44 -25.96 21.01
CA ILE A 77 -2.85 -24.89 20.07
C ILE A 77 -2.02 -23.63 20.32
N ARG A 78 -1.93 -23.19 21.58
CA ARG A 78 -1.19 -21.97 21.94
C ARG A 78 0.29 -22.09 21.63
N GLU A 79 0.93 -23.19 22.00
CA GLU A 79 2.35 -23.43 21.73
C GLU A 79 2.65 -23.46 20.23
N SER A 80 1.81 -24.15 19.44
CA SER A 80 2.02 -24.28 18.00
C SER A 80 1.75 -22.95 17.29
N MET A 81 0.75 -22.18 17.73
CA MET A 81 0.48 -20.85 17.21
C MET A 81 1.63 -19.87 17.51
N LEU A 82 2.12 -19.85 18.75
CA LEU A 82 3.27 -19.01 19.11
C LEU A 82 4.53 -19.43 18.34
N ALA A 83 4.74 -20.74 18.15
CA ALA A 83 5.83 -21.25 17.33
C ALA A 83 5.70 -20.80 15.87
N ALA A 84 4.50 -20.84 15.29
CA ALA A 84 4.25 -20.38 13.93
C ALA A 84 4.58 -18.89 13.77
N VAL A 85 4.06 -18.03 14.66
CA VAL A 85 4.35 -16.59 14.64
C VAL A 85 5.83 -16.32 14.83
N LYS A 86 6.46 -16.92 15.84
CA LYS A 86 7.89 -16.75 16.13
C LYS A 86 8.76 -17.13 14.94
N THR A 87 8.57 -18.34 14.41
CA THR A 87 9.40 -18.85 13.31
C THR A 87 9.15 -18.12 12.00
N PHE A 88 7.94 -17.58 11.78
CA PHE A 88 7.63 -16.73 10.64
C PHE A 88 8.48 -15.44 10.65
N PHE A 89 8.51 -14.74 11.79
CA PHE A 89 9.31 -13.52 11.96
C PHE A 89 10.82 -13.79 12.09
N GLU A 90 11.23 -15.02 12.43
CA GLU A 90 12.61 -15.48 12.32
C GLU A 90 12.98 -15.95 10.89
N GLU A 91 12.14 -15.70 9.90
CA GLU A 91 12.32 -16.07 8.48
C GLU A 91 12.47 -17.59 8.21
N HIS A 92 12.14 -18.43 9.20
CA HIS A 92 12.12 -19.88 9.06
C HIS A 92 10.76 -20.35 8.53
N TYR A 93 10.48 -20.04 7.26
CA TYR A 93 9.16 -20.25 6.65
C TYR A 93 8.69 -21.71 6.64
N ASP A 94 9.60 -22.67 6.46
CA ASP A 94 9.25 -24.10 6.48
C ASP A 94 8.73 -24.55 7.87
N LYS A 95 9.35 -24.04 8.95
CA LYS A 95 8.93 -24.31 10.34
C LYS A 95 7.64 -23.58 10.67
N ALA A 96 7.50 -22.34 10.20
CA ALA A 96 6.30 -21.53 10.38
C ALA A 96 5.08 -22.21 9.77
N GLU A 97 5.22 -22.68 8.54
CA GLU A 97 4.16 -23.40 7.82
C GLU A 97 3.76 -24.68 8.56
N LYS A 98 4.73 -25.52 8.96
CA LYS A 98 4.47 -26.76 9.71
C LYS A 98 3.76 -26.49 11.05
N ALA A 99 4.18 -25.47 11.77
CA ALA A 99 3.59 -25.09 13.05
C ALA A 99 2.15 -24.58 12.87
N ALA A 100 1.92 -23.71 11.88
CA ALA A 100 0.60 -23.22 11.53
C ALA A 100 -0.34 -24.34 11.05
N ALA A 101 0.14 -25.21 10.16
CA ALA A 101 -0.61 -26.38 9.68
C ALA A 101 -0.99 -27.33 10.83
N THR A 102 -0.15 -27.43 11.87
CA THR A 102 -0.49 -28.19 13.09
C THR A 102 -1.70 -27.59 13.80
N VAL A 103 -1.77 -26.26 13.94
CA VAL A 103 -2.96 -25.57 14.51
C VAL A 103 -4.20 -25.82 13.65
N LEU A 104 -4.05 -25.77 12.32
CA LEU A 104 -5.16 -25.98 11.38
C LEU A 104 -5.74 -27.39 11.43
N LYS A 105 -4.95 -28.41 11.78
CA LYS A 105 -5.43 -29.80 11.99
C LYS A 105 -6.20 -29.96 13.30
N LEU A 106 -5.98 -29.08 14.28
CA LEU A 106 -6.66 -29.11 15.57
C LEU A 106 -8.01 -28.39 15.51
N LYS A 107 -8.98 -28.84 16.30
CA LYS A 107 -10.25 -28.12 16.48
C LYS A 107 -9.99 -26.85 17.28
N SER A 108 -9.90 -25.74 16.56
CA SER A 108 -9.59 -24.40 17.09
C SER A 108 -10.73 -23.43 16.76
N PRO A 109 -10.88 -22.33 17.51
CA PRO A 109 -11.80 -21.24 17.14
C PRO A 109 -11.56 -20.75 15.70
N PRO A 110 -12.60 -20.28 14.98
CA PRO A 110 -12.48 -19.78 13.61
C PRO A 110 -11.36 -18.75 13.43
N VAL A 111 -11.30 -17.73 14.29
CA VAL A 111 -10.28 -16.67 14.24
C VAL A 111 -8.85 -17.23 14.33
N ILE A 112 -8.60 -18.17 15.24
CA ILE A 112 -7.28 -18.81 15.39
C ILE A 112 -6.93 -19.60 14.13
N SER A 113 -7.91 -20.27 13.52
CA SER A 113 -7.72 -20.99 12.27
C SER A 113 -7.41 -20.02 11.12
N ALA A 114 -8.12 -18.89 11.02
CA ALA A 114 -7.88 -17.88 10.00
C ALA A 114 -6.47 -17.29 10.08
N VAL A 115 -6.04 -16.88 11.28
CA VAL A 115 -4.70 -16.31 11.51
C VAL A 115 -3.60 -17.30 11.14
N ASN A 116 -3.72 -18.56 11.57
CA ASN A 116 -2.71 -19.57 11.24
C ASN A 116 -2.74 -19.95 9.75
N ALA A 117 -3.91 -19.97 9.12
CA ALA A 117 -4.01 -20.16 7.68
C ALA A 117 -3.30 -19.06 6.89
N VAL A 118 -3.47 -17.79 7.30
CA VAL A 118 -2.76 -16.66 6.67
C VAL A 118 -1.25 -16.73 6.91
N ILE A 119 -0.78 -17.06 8.13
CA ILE A 119 0.65 -17.27 8.39
C ILE A 119 1.21 -18.37 7.48
N ALA A 120 0.49 -19.49 7.35
CA ALA A 120 0.90 -20.58 6.48
C ALA A 120 0.88 -20.16 5.00
N ALA A 121 -0.08 -19.33 4.57
CA ALA A 121 -0.13 -18.78 3.23
C ALA A 121 1.08 -17.88 2.93
N HIS A 122 1.43 -16.95 3.82
CA HIS A 122 2.64 -16.13 3.67
C HIS A 122 3.90 -17.00 3.66
N ALA A 123 4.02 -17.97 4.56
CA ALA A 123 5.17 -18.86 4.61
C ALA A 123 5.31 -19.69 3.31
N ALA A 124 4.21 -20.21 2.78
CA ALA A 124 4.21 -20.93 1.50
C ALA A 124 4.57 -20.00 0.33
N HIS A 125 4.06 -18.77 0.32
CA HIS A 125 4.41 -17.77 -0.69
C HIS A 125 5.91 -17.42 -0.67
N ARG A 126 6.49 -17.18 0.51
CA ARG A 126 7.94 -16.90 0.66
C ARG A 126 8.83 -18.07 0.23
N GLN A 127 8.30 -19.29 0.27
CA GLN A 127 8.97 -20.49 -0.25
C GLN A 127 8.73 -20.71 -1.76
N GLY A 128 7.98 -19.83 -2.43
CA GLY A 128 7.61 -19.99 -3.85
C GLY A 128 6.54 -21.06 -4.12
N ASN A 129 5.89 -21.59 -3.08
CA ASN A 129 4.87 -22.63 -3.22
C ASN A 129 3.46 -22.02 -3.30
N TYR A 130 3.11 -21.50 -4.47
CA TYR A 130 1.85 -20.79 -4.69
C TYR A 130 0.60 -21.69 -4.59
N SER A 131 0.70 -22.96 -4.99
CA SER A 131 -0.41 -23.92 -4.83
C SER A 131 -0.75 -24.13 -3.36
N GLN A 132 0.26 -24.22 -2.49
CA GLN A 132 0.05 -24.40 -1.07
C GLN A 132 -0.43 -23.12 -0.39
N ARG A 133 0.04 -21.95 -0.84
CA ARG A 133 -0.52 -20.65 -0.44
C ARG A 133 -2.03 -20.60 -0.69
N ASP A 134 -2.44 -20.90 -1.92
CA ASP A 134 -3.86 -20.81 -2.31
C ASP A 134 -4.72 -21.82 -1.55
N HIS A 135 -4.16 -23.00 -1.27
CA HIS A 135 -4.79 -23.99 -0.40
C HIS A 135 -5.04 -23.43 1.01
N TYR A 136 -4.07 -22.76 1.62
CA TYR A 136 -4.26 -22.16 2.95
C TYR A 136 -5.25 -20.98 2.94
N LEU A 137 -5.26 -20.15 1.90
CA LEU A 137 -6.26 -19.09 1.75
C LEU A 137 -7.68 -19.67 1.66
N ASN A 138 -7.86 -20.80 0.96
CA ASN A 138 -9.13 -21.52 0.90
C ASN A 138 -9.51 -22.12 2.27
N ILE A 139 -8.55 -22.68 3.02
CA ILE A 139 -8.80 -23.13 4.40
C ILE A 139 -9.30 -21.98 5.28
N ALA A 140 -8.72 -20.78 5.16
CA ALA A 140 -9.17 -19.61 5.90
C ALA A 140 -10.63 -19.27 5.58
N GLU A 141 -11.00 -19.29 4.30
CA GLU A 141 -12.38 -19.04 3.84
C GLU A 141 -13.38 -20.05 4.39
N GLN A 142 -13.04 -21.34 4.33
CA GLN A 142 -13.94 -22.42 4.77
C GLN A 142 -14.11 -22.45 6.29
N LYS A 143 -13.02 -22.28 7.06
CA LYS A 143 -13.05 -22.41 8.51
C LYS A 143 -13.50 -21.14 9.23
N ALA A 144 -13.34 -19.98 8.60
CA ALA A 144 -13.61 -18.69 9.21
C ALA A 144 -14.18 -17.69 8.18
N PRO A 145 -15.37 -17.95 7.62
CA PRO A 145 -15.99 -17.06 6.62
C PRO A 145 -16.27 -15.65 7.16
N GLN A 146 -16.39 -15.49 8.48
CA GLN A 146 -16.53 -14.18 9.14
C GLN A 146 -15.24 -13.35 9.10
N GLU A 147 -14.08 -14.00 9.00
CA GLU A 147 -12.75 -13.36 8.94
C GLU A 147 -12.33 -13.04 7.48
N LYS A 148 -13.31 -12.79 6.60
CA LYS A 148 -13.09 -12.56 5.16
C LYS A 148 -12.13 -11.41 4.90
N ALA A 149 -12.13 -10.37 5.75
CA ALA A 149 -11.23 -9.23 5.62
C ALA A 149 -9.76 -9.64 5.75
N LEU A 150 -9.42 -10.44 6.77
CA LEU A 150 -8.06 -10.94 6.99
C LEU A 150 -7.56 -11.74 5.78
N ARG A 151 -8.41 -12.62 5.25
CA ARG A 151 -8.09 -13.41 4.04
C ARG A 151 -7.85 -12.52 2.82
N LEU A 152 -8.74 -11.55 2.56
CA LEU A 152 -8.66 -10.71 1.35
C LEU A 152 -7.47 -9.75 1.36
N VAL A 153 -7.16 -9.14 2.52
CA VAL A 153 -5.96 -8.30 2.65
C VAL A 153 -4.71 -9.13 2.37
N THR A 154 -4.61 -10.32 2.98
CA THR A 154 -3.50 -11.26 2.72
C THR A 154 -3.43 -11.64 1.25
N GLN A 155 -4.56 -12.00 0.64
CA GLN A 155 -4.61 -12.38 -0.76
C GLN A 155 -4.13 -11.24 -1.67
N ALA A 156 -4.59 -10.02 -1.43
CA ALA A 156 -4.17 -8.84 -2.18
C ALA A 156 -2.67 -8.58 -2.05
N GLU A 157 -2.13 -8.64 -0.84
CA GLU A 157 -0.70 -8.46 -0.57
C GLU A 157 0.14 -9.50 -1.34
N LEU A 158 -0.20 -10.78 -1.20
CA LEU A 158 0.54 -11.86 -1.84
C LEU A 158 0.45 -11.84 -3.37
N LEU A 159 -0.71 -11.45 -3.92
CA LEU A 159 -0.87 -11.27 -5.38
C LEU A 159 -0.04 -10.08 -5.88
N LEU A 160 0.03 -9.00 -5.09
CA LEU A 160 0.82 -7.82 -5.44
C LEU A 160 2.32 -8.12 -5.44
N GLU A 161 2.80 -8.94 -4.50
CA GLU A 161 4.19 -9.43 -4.49
C GLU A 161 4.53 -10.28 -5.73
N GLU A 162 3.53 -10.94 -6.36
CA GLU A 162 3.70 -11.67 -7.63
C GLU A 162 3.62 -10.79 -8.87
N GLY A 163 3.34 -9.49 -8.73
CA GLY A 163 3.06 -8.61 -9.87
C GLY A 163 1.69 -8.83 -10.50
N ARG A 164 0.76 -9.51 -9.82
CA ARG A 164 -0.62 -9.75 -10.28
C ARG A 164 -1.53 -8.61 -9.80
N HIS A 165 -1.25 -7.40 -10.28
CA HIS A 165 -1.84 -6.15 -9.77
C HIS A 165 -3.37 -6.12 -9.89
N GLU A 166 -3.92 -6.52 -11.03
CA GLU A 166 -5.38 -6.53 -11.26
C GLU A 166 -6.13 -7.49 -10.32
N GLU A 167 -5.55 -8.66 -10.06
CA GLU A 167 -6.15 -9.63 -9.15
C GLU A 167 -6.08 -9.16 -7.69
N ALA A 168 -4.98 -8.50 -7.32
CA ALA A 168 -4.87 -7.83 -6.04
C ALA A 168 -5.94 -6.73 -5.89
N LEU A 169 -6.15 -5.89 -6.91
CA LEU A 169 -7.20 -4.87 -6.93
C LEU A 169 -8.60 -5.49 -6.84
N ASN A 170 -8.86 -6.63 -7.47
CA ASN A 170 -10.14 -7.34 -7.34
C ASN A 170 -10.37 -7.90 -5.94
N ALA A 171 -9.32 -8.40 -5.27
CA ALA A 171 -9.39 -8.81 -3.87
C ALA A 171 -9.68 -7.61 -2.95
N LEU A 172 -9.07 -6.46 -3.19
CA LEU A 172 -9.32 -5.21 -2.46
C LEU A 172 -10.74 -4.68 -2.69
N ARG A 173 -11.25 -4.67 -3.94
CA ARG A 173 -12.66 -4.34 -4.24
C ARG A 173 -13.62 -5.26 -3.49
N SER A 174 -13.31 -6.55 -3.43
CA SER A 174 -14.08 -7.52 -2.64
C SER A 174 -14.04 -7.23 -1.14
N LEU A 175 -12.94 -6.67 -0.63
CA LEU A 175 -12.81 -6.25 0.76
C LEU A 175 -13.72 -5.05 1.04
N TYR A 176 -13.78 -4.05 0.14
CA TYR A 176 -14.70 -2.91 0.27
C TYR A 176 -16.17 -3.33 0.30
N SER A 177 -16.55 -4.41 -0.40
CA SER A 177 -17.92 -4.94 -0.39
C SER A 177 -18.38 -5.45 0.99
N ILE A 178 -17.45 -5.75 1.89
CA ILE A 178 -17.74 -6.13 3.29
C ILE A 178 -18.26 -4.92 4.08
N GLY A 179 -17.90 -3.71 3.64
CA GLY A 179 -18.19 -2.47 4.33
C GLY A 179 -17.18 -2.13 5.43
N GLY A 180 -17.40 -0.99 6.08
CA GLY A 180 -16.53 -0.47 7.12
C GLY A 180 -15.40 0.42 6.60
N LEU A 181 -14.85 1.23 7.51
CA LEU A 181 -13.72 2.10 7.23
C LEU A 181 -12.46 1.26 7.09
N GLN A 182 -11.84 1.28 5.90
CA GLN A 182 -10.59 0.56 5.68
C GLN A 182 -9.44 1.23 6.43
N SER A 183 -8.51 0.39 6.92
CA SER A 183 -7.31 0.86 7.62
C SER A 183 -6.36 1.57 6.66
N THR A 184 -5.49 2.44 7.20
CA THR A 184 -4.47 3.13 6.40
C THR A 184 -3.55 2.17 5.67
N ALA A 185 -3.23 1.02 6.28
CA ALA A 185 -2.39 0.00 5.65
C ALA A 185 -3.04 -0.61 4.40
N VAL A 186 -4.36 -0.83 4.42
CA VAL A 186 -5.10 -1.31 3.25
C VAL A 186 -5.12 -0.26 2.15
N LEU A 187 -5.29 1.02 2.49
CA LEU A 187 -5.24 2.13 1.52
C LEU A 187 -3.84 2.27 0.89
N GLN A 188 -2.77 2.07 1.67
CA GLN A 188 -1.40 2.06 1.14
C GLN A 188 -1.14 0.85 0.23
N LEU A 189 -1.67 -0.32 0.59
CA LEU A 189 -1.60 -1.51 -0.24
C LEU A 189 -2.33 -1.30 -1.58
N GLU A 190 -3.52 -0.69 -1.54
CA GLU A 190 -4.27 -0.33 -2.74
C GLU A 190 -3.55 0.72 -3.58
N LEU A 191 -3.01 1.77 -2.95
CA LEU A 191 -2.21 2.79 -3.65
C LEU A 191 -1.07 2.15 -4.43
N LYS A 192 -0.31 1.25 -3.78
CA LYS A 192 0.77 0.51 -4.43
C LYS A 192 0.25 -0.35 -5.59
N ALA A 193 -0.88 -1.04 -5.41
CA ALA A 193 -1.49 -1.84 -6.47
C ALA A 193 -1.93 -0.99 -7.67
N GLN A 194 -2.55 0.17 -7.45
CA GLN A 194 -2.97 1.09 -8.50
C GLN A 194 -1.76 1.70 -9.24
N GLN A 195 -0.68 2.04 -8.53
CA GLN A 195 0.56 2.51 -9.15
C GLN A 195 1.16 1.45 -10.08
N MET A 196 1.21 0.19 -9.65
CA MET A 196 1.74 -0.90 -10.48
C MET A 196 0.81 -1.25 -11.66
N ALA A 197 -0.50 -1.05 -11.51
CA ALA A 197 -1.48 -1.19 -12.59
C ALA A 197 -1.56 0.02 -13.54
N GLN A 198 -0.82 1.12 -13.25
CA GLN A 198 -0.86 2.38 -14.00
C GLN A 198 -2.24 3.06 -14.03
N HIS A 199 -3.03 2.85 -12.97
CA HIS A 199 -4.33 3.47 -12.74
C HIS A 199 -4.17 4.83 -12.04
N TRP A 200 -3.61 5.80 -12.77
CA TRP A 200 -3.15 7.06 -12.19
C TRP A 200 -4.28 7.97 -11.68
N ASP A 201 -5.49 7.88 -12.22
CA ASP A 201 -6.64 8.63 -11.72
C ASP A 201 -7.02 8.16 -10.30
N GLU A 202 -7.04 6.85 -10.08
CA GLU A 202 -7.30 6.22 -8.79
C GLU A 202 -6.17 6.47 -7.78
N VAL A 203 -4.91 6.53 -8.26
CA VAL A 203 -3.75 6.94 -7.44
C VAL A 203 -3.97 8.35 -6.87
N LEU A 204 -4.42 9.31 -7.70
CA LEU A 204 -4.69 10.67 -7.26
C LEU A 204 -5.78 10.70 -6.18
N GLU A 205 -6.91 10.01 -6.42
CA GLU A 205 -7.99 9.92 -5.43
C GLU A 205 -7.54 9.32 -4.10
N LEU A 206 -6.75 8.24 -4.14
CA LEU A 206 -6.22 7.59 -2.94
C LEU A 206 -5.24 8.49 -2.18
N THR A 207 -4.40 9.26 -2.89
CA THR A 207 -3.49 10.21 -2.24
C THR A 207 -4.23 11.31 -1.48
N ASP A 208 -5.35 11.83 -2.01
CA ASP A 208 -6.19 12.82 -1.33
C ASP A 208 -6.83 12.26 -0.05
N ILE A 209 -7.21 10.98 -0.06
CA ILE A 209 -7.77 10.29 1.10
C ILE A 209 -6.67 10.08 2.17
N LEU A 210 -5.49 9.63 1.75
CA LEU A 210 -4.36 9.35 2.65
C LEU A 210 -3.83 10.62 3.32
N GLU A 211 -3.73 11.73 2.56
CA GLU A 211 -3.30 13.04 3.08
C GLU A 211 -4.21 13.55 4.21
N LYS A 212 -5.52 13.27 4.14
CA LYS A 212 -6.48 13.68 5.18
C LYS A 212 -6.50 12.78 6.41
N ARG A 213 -6.20 11.48 6.25
CA ARG A 213 -6.41 10.46 7.30
C ARG A 213 -5.17 10.16 8.13
N TYR A 214 -3.97 10.43 7.62
CA TYR A 214 -2.74 10.03 8.27
C TYR A 214 -1.69 11.13 8.12
N PRO A 215 -0.83 11.35 9.13
CA PRO A 215 0.38 12.15 8.97
C PRO A 215 1.37 11.39 8.07
N VAL A 216 1.04 11.30 6.77
CA VAL A 216 1.97 10.81 5.75
C VAL A 216 2.98 11.93 5.50
N ASP A 217 4.19 11.57 5.12
CA ASP A 217 5.14 12.52 4.58
C ASP A 217 4.51 13.24 3.37
N ARG A 218 4.22 14.53 3.57
CA ARG A 218 3.59 15.38 2.55
C ARG A 218 4.44 15.44 1.28
N THR A 219 5.75 15.40 1.41
CA THR A 219 6.67 15.44 0.26
C THR A 219 6.55 14.18 -0.60
N LEU A 220 6.36 13.01 0.03
CA LEU A 220 6.12 11.76 -0.67
C LEU A 220 4.79 11.78 -1.41
N ILE A 221 3.72 12.27 -0.78
CA ILE A 221 2.40 12.41 -1.41
C ILE A 221 2.47 13.36 -2.61
N GLU A 222 3.10 14.52 -2.46
CA GLU A 222 3.30 15.48 -3.55
C GLU A 222 4.10 14.86 -4.72
N HIS A 223 5.13 14.06 -4.41
CA HIS A 223 5.88 13.33 -5.44
C HIS A 223 5.02 12.30 -6.19
N ILE A 224 4.20 11.52 -5.48
CA ILE A 224 3.30 10.53 -6.08
C ILE A 224 2.25 11.22 -6.95
N LYS A 225 1.64 12.31 -6.46
CA LYS A 225 0.66 13.12 -7.22
C LYS A 225 1.29 13.65 -8.50
N HIS A 226 2.47 14.27 -8.40
CA HIS A 226 3.20 14.78 -9.55
C HIS A 226 3.48 13.68 -10.58
N HIS A 227 4.00 12.52 -10.15
CA HIS A 227 4.23 11.38 -11.03
C HIS A 227 2.95 10.92 -11.74
N ALA A 228 1.84 10.77 -10.99
CA ALA A 228 0.56 10.38 -11.55
C ALA A 228 0.04 11.38 -12.60
N HIS A 229 0.19 12.68 -12.37
CA HIS A 229 -0.17 13.70 -13.35
C HIS A 229 0.68 13.63 -14.61
N VAL A 230 2.00 13.46 -14.48
CA VAL A 230 2.92 13.30 -15.62
C VAL A 230 2.53 12.10 -16.47
N GLU A 231 2.26 10.96 -15.85
CA GLU A 231 1.88 9.74 -16.58
C GLU A 231 0.50 9.87 -17.25
N ASN A 232 -0.46 10.53 -16.60
CA ASN A 232 -1.75 10.84 -17.23
C ASN A 232 -1.59 11.79 -18.43
N ILE A 233 -0.75 12.82 -18.35
CA ILE A 233 -0.47 13.68 -19.51
C ILE A 233 0.15 12.89 -20.65
N LYS A 234 1.09 11.97 -20.37
CA LYS A 234 1.65 11.09 -21.41
C LYS A 234 0.58 10.18 -22.02
N LYS A 235 -0.29 9.58 -21.19
CA LYS A 235 -1.40 8.71 -21.62
C LYS A 235 -2.37 9.44 -22.56
N TYR A 236 -2.71 10.69 -22.25
CA TYR A 236 -3.64 11.50 -23.06
C TYR A 236 -2.94 12.32 -24.15
N GLY A 237 -1.60 12.42 -24.14
CA GLY A 237 -0.80 13.28 -25.01
C GLY A 237 -0.80 12.93 -26.50
N SER A 238 -1.48 11.84 -26.89
CA SER A 238 -1.69 11.47 -28.30
C SER A 238 -3.04 11.98 -28.86
N ASN A 239 -3.92 12.52 -28.02
CA ASN A 239 -5.23 13.02 -28.43
C ASN A 239 -5.50 14.39 -27.78
N LEU A 240 -5.65 15.42 -28.61
CA LEU A 240 -5.84 16.79 -28.16
C LEU A 240 -7.09 17.00 -27.31
N GLU A 241 -8.21 16.37 -27.66
CA GLU A 241 -9.47 16.51 -26.91
C GLU A 241 -9.33 15.92 -25.50
N LEU A 242 -8.70 14.74 -25.40
CA LEU A 242 -8.45 14.08 -24.12
C LEU A 242 -7.44 14.85 -23.27
N LEU A 243 -6.35 15.34 -23.88
CA LEU A 243 -5.36 16.16 -23.20
C LEU A 243 -5.98 17.47 -22.67
N ASN A 244 -6.79 18.16 -23.48
CA ASN A 244 -7.52 19.35 -23.05
C ASN A 244 -8.48 19.06 -21.90
N LYS A 245 -9.24 17.96 -21.99
CA LYS A 245 -10.15 17.55 -20.93
C LYS A 245 -9.39 17.29 -19.62
N TYR A 246 -8.24 16.61 -19.70
CA TYR A 246 -7.42 16.34 -18.52
C TYR A 246 -6.79 17.60 -17.94
N TRP A 247 -6.15 18.43 -18.78
CA TRP A 247 -5.49 19.67 -18.35
C TRP A 247 -6.47 20.65 -17.67
N ASN A 248 -7.69 20.75 -18.20
CA ASN A 248 -8.73 21.60 -17.61
C ASN A 248 -9.31 21.05 -16.31
N LYS A 249 -9.18 19.74 -16.04
CA LYS A 249 -9.59 19.10 -14.78
C LYS A 249 -8.63 19.43 -13.63
N LEU A 250 -7.35 19.66 -13.92
CA LEU A 250 -6.33 19.97 -12.91
C LEU A 250 -6.65 21.24 -12.13
N TYR A 251 -6.28 21.28 -10.84
CA TYR A 251 -6.43 22.48 -10.04
C TYR A 251 -5.52 23.61 -10.54
N PRO A 252 -5.90 24.89 -10.40
CA PRO A 252 -5.06 26.01 -10.84
C PRO A 252 -3.64 25.97 -10.26
N ALA A 253 -3.49 25.56 -9.00
CA ALA A 253 -2.18 25.43 -8.35
C ALA A 253 -1.30 24.35 -9.01
N GLU A 254 -1.89 23.23 -9.44
CA GLU A 254 -1.16 22.14 -10.11
C GLU A 254 -0.70 22.56 -11.51
N ARG A 255 -1.54 23.31 -12.24
CA ARG A 255 -1.19 23.82 -13.58
C ARG A 255 -0.02 24.80 -13.57
N LEU A 256 0.22 25.47 -12.43
CA LEU A 256 1.33 26.40 -12.26
C LEU A 256 2.64 25.70 -11.88
N ASP A 257 2.60 24.42 -11.46
CA ASP A 257 3.81 23.65 -11.17
C ASP A 257 4.69 23.54 -12.42
N SER A 258 5.95 23.99 -12.30
CA SER A 258 6.83 24.16 -13.46
C SER A 258 7.17 22.85 -14.16
N ARG A 259 7.31 21.77 -13.39
CA ARG A 259 7.62 20.44 -13.95
C ARG A 259 6.42 19.88 -14.70
N LEU A 260 5.22 20.03 -14.13
CA LEU A 260 4.00 19.59 -14.80
C LEU A 260 3.70 20.42 -16.06
N ALA A 261 3.89 21.75 -15.98
CA ALA A 261 3.75 22.67 -17.09
C ALA A 261 4.71 22.32 -18.25
N ALA A 262 5.95 21.94 -17.94
CA ALA A 262 6.93 21.54 -18.96
C ALA A 262 6.49 20.28 -19.71
N VAL A 263 5.99 19.26 -18.99
CA VAL A 263 5.47 18.03 -19.61
C VAL A 263 4.23 18.31 -20.45
N ALA A 264 3.29 19.13 -19.94
CA ALA A 264 2.11 19.54 -20.68
C ALA A 264 2.46 20.31 -21.95
N ALA A 265 3.34 21.30 -21.86
CA ALA A 265 3.76 22.11 -23.00
C ALA A 265 4.38 21.24 -24.11
N ARG A 266 5.26 20.29 -23.75
CA ARG A 266 5.83 19.33 -24.72
C ARG A 266 4.75 18.48 -25.39
N ALA A 267 3.76 17.99 -24.62
CA ALA A 267 2.65 17.21 -25.17
C ALA A 267 1.78 18.04 -26.14
N TYR A 268 1.46 19.28 -25.79
CA TYR A 268 0.73 20.20 -26.66
C TYR A 268 1.51 20.55 -27.94
N MET A 269 2.82 20.80 -27.82
CA MET A 269 3.69 21.05 -28.98
C MET A 269 3.73 19.84 -29.92
N ALA A 270 3.79 18.61 -29.38
CA ALA A 270 3.77 17.38 -30.18
C ALA A 270 2.45 17.19 -30.96
N LEU A 271 1.35 17.78 -30.47
CA LEU A 271 0.05 17.80 -31.14
C LEU A 271 -0.17 19.03 -32.04
N ASN A 272 0.89 19.80 -32.32
CA ASN A 272 0.87 21.07 -33.07
C ASN A 272 0.04 22.20 -32.42
N GLU A 273 -0.32 22.08 -31.15
CA GLU A 273 -1.05 23.09 -30.38
C GLU A 273 -0.10 24.04 -29.64
N VAL A 274 0.78 24.66 -30.42
CA VAL A 274 1.87 25.53 -29.91
C VAL A 274 1.31 26.78 -29.21
N SER A 275 0.15 27.28 -29.63
CA SER A 275 -0.50 28.43 -29.00
C SER A 275 -0.89 28.18 -27.54
N THR A 276 -1.34 26.96 -27.23
CA THR A 276 -1.72 26.54 -25.88
C THR A 276 -0.49 26.26 -25.04
N ALA A 277 0.51 25.58 -25.62
CA ALA A 277 1.80 25.36 -24.98
C ALA A 277 2.46 26.67 -24.54
N GLN A 278 2.45 27.69 -25.40
CA GLN A 278 3.00 29.01 -25.10
C GLN A 278 2.31 29.64 -23.88
N LYS A 279 0.97 29.61 -23.83
CA LYS A 279 0.21 30.15 -22.69
C LYS A 279 0.51 29.43 -21.38
N ILE A 280 0.64 28.10 -21.42
CA ILE A 280 0.99 27.29 -20.25
C ILE A 280 2.37 27.68 -19.71
N ILE A 281 3.36 27.79 -20.60
CA ILE A 281 4.72 28.21 -20.25
C ILE A 281 4.71 29.61 -19.63
N GLU A 282 4.03 30.57 -20.28
CA GLU A 282 3.96 31.96 -19.80
C GLU A 282 3.34 32.06 -18.40
N GLN A 283 2.23 31.36 -18.16
CA GLN A 283 1.55 31.36 -16.87
C GLN A 283 2.39 30.73 -15.76
N SER A 284 3.09 29.64 -16.05
CA SER A 284 3.94 28.96 -15.05
C SER A 284 5.19 29.79 -14.74
N ILE A 285 5.85 30.38 -15.75
CA ILE A 285 7.01 31.27 -15.53
C ILE A 285 6.60 32.52 -14.73
N ASP A 286 5.43 33.10 -15.01
CA ASP A 286 4.90 34.25 -14.25
C ASP A 286 4.73 33.93 -12.75
N ALA A 287 4.44 32.66 -12.39
CA ALA A 287 4.34 32.20 -11.01
C ALA A 287 5.71 31.85 -10.39
N LYS A 288 6.54 31.09 -11.12
CA LYS A 288 7.87 30.69 -10.69
C LYS A 288 8.77 30.48 -11.90
N LEU A 289 9.86 31.25 -11.95
CA LEU A 289 10.88 31.11 -12.98
C LEU A 289 11.54 29.72 -12.88
N ASP A 290 11.48 28.96 -13.98
CA ASP A 290 12.08 27.64 -14.08
C ASP A 290 12.93 27.51 -15.36
N PRO A 291 14.20 27.07 -15.24
CA PRO A 291 15.10 26.84 -16.37
C PRO A 291 14.49 26.07 -17.55
N GLU A 292 13.85 24.93 -17.26
CA GLU A 292 13.34 24.04 -18.30
C GLU A 292 12.26 24.72 -19.13
N LEU A 293 11.37 25.47 -18.47
CA LEU A 293 10.33 26.25 -19.12
C LEU A 293 10.88 27.38 -19.98
N ILE A 294 11.94 28.07 -19.53
CA ILE A 294 12.61 29.12 -20.32
C ILE A 294 13.16 28.52 -21.62
N THR A 295 13.88 27.40 -21.51
CA THR A 295 14.43 26.71 -22.69
C THR A 295 13.32 26.21 -23.62
N LEU A 296 12.20 25.69 -23.09
CA LEU A 296 11.05 25.27 -23.89
C LEU A 296 10.39 26.46 -24.60
N TYR A 297 10.33 27.63 -23.96
CA TYR A 297 9.74 28.83 -24.53
C TYR A 297 10.39 29.25 -25.85
N ALA A 298 11.72 29.14 -25.94
CA ALA A 298 12.47 29.45 -27.17
C ALA A 298 12.07 28.56 -28.37
N ASN A 299 11.59 27.34 -28.10
CA ASN A 299 11.20 26.37 -29.13
C ASN A 299 9.70 26.44 -29.47
N CYS A 300 8.92 27.17 -28.67
CA CYS A 300 7.47 27.26 -28.78
C CYS A 300 7.06 28.38 -29.75
N LEU A 301 7.57 28.36 -30.98
CA LEU A 301 7.37 29.44 -31.95
C LEU A 301 5.93 29.39 -32.52
N TYR A 302 5.08 30.33 -32.13
CA TYR A 302 3.71 30.45 -32.63
C TYR A 302 3.31 31.91 -32.87
N GLY A 303 2.69 32.16 -34.04
CA GLY A 303 2.16 33.48 -34.38
C GLY A 303 3.22 34.58 -34.34
N SER A 304 2.95 35.64 -33.57
CA SER A 304 3.81 36.82 -33.47
C SER A 304 4.91 36.62 -32.43
N VAL A 305 6.10 36.18 -32.87
CA VAL A 305 7.28 36.01 -32.01
C VAL A 305 7.71 37.33 -31.34
N SER A 306 7.31 38.49 -31.88
CA SER A 306 7.50 39.79 -31.20
C SER A 306 6.81 39.87 -29.83
N TRP A 307 5.64 39.24 -29.65
CA TRP A 307 4.98 39.15 -28.35
C TRP A 307 5.79 38.31 -27.36
N GLN A 308 6.38 37.21 -27.85
CA GLN A 308 7.23 36.34 -27.02
C GLN A 308 8.48 37.08 -26.55
N ILE A 309 9.10 37.86 -27.44
CA ILE A 309 10.23 38.73 -27.09
C ILE A 309 9.81 39.73 -26.02
N GLN A 310 8.68 40.43 -26.19
CA GLN A 310 8.18 41.40 -25.21
C GLN A 310 7.92 40.75 -23.84
N ARG A 311 7.32 39.56 -23.81
CA ARG A 311 7.09 38.79 -22.57
C ARG A 311 8.39 38.40 -21.89
N ALA A 312 9.35 37.86 -22.65
CA ALA A 312 10.64 37.46 -22.12
C ALA A 312 11.51 38.66 -21.67
N GLU A 313 11.45 39.80 -22.36
CA GLU A 313 12.06 41.07 -21.91
C GLU A 313 11.43 41.53 -20.58
N GLY A 314 10.11 41.33 -20.42
CA GLY A 314 9.40 41.55 -19.16
C GLY A 314 9.92 40.68 -18.01
N TRP A 315 10.16 39.39 -18.24
CA TRP A 315 10.79 38.51 -17.24
C TRP A 315 12.24 38.91 -16.95
N LEU A 316 12.99 39.34 -17.97
CA LEU A 316 14.38 39.75 -17.82
C LEU A 316 14.50 41.01 -16.97
N SER A 317 13.55 41.94 -17.07
CA SER A 317 13.52 43.13 -16.21
C SER A 317 13.46 42.79 -14.71
N LYS A 318 12.82 41.66 -14.34
CA LYS A 318 12.74 41.14 -12.97
C LYS A 318 13.95 40.27 -12.60
N HIS A 319 14.60 39.65 -13.60
CA HIS A 319 15.72 38.72 -13.44
C HIS A 319 16.88 39.07 -14.40
N PRO A 320 17.55 40.23 -14.22
CA PRO A 320 18.47 40.79 -15.22
C PRO A 320 19.71 39.93 -15.50
N ASN A 321 20.14 39.10 -14.55
CA ASN A 321 21.34 38.26 -14.66
C ASN A 321 21.01 36.78 -14.94
N ASN A 322 19.87 36.47 -15.57
CA ASN A 322 19.54 35.11 -15.94
C ASN A 322 20.09 34.76 -17.33
N ALA A 323 21.16 33.97 -17.38
CA ALA A 323 21.84 33.59 -18.63
C ALA A 323 20.94 32.82 -19.61
N GLU A 324 20.04 31.96 -19.11
CA GLU A 324 19.15 31.14 -19.94
C GLU A 324 18.02 31.96 -20.57
N LEU A 325 17.54 32.96 -19.84
CA LEU A 325 16.55 33.91 -20.35
C LEU A 325 17.15 34.81 -21.44
N LEU A 326 18.38 35.29 -21.24
CA LEU A 326 19.14 36.03 -22.24
C LEU A 326 19.42 35.19 -23.49
N LEU A 327 19.79 33.92 -23.31
CA LEU A 327 19.94 32.97 -24.42
C LEU A 327 18.63 32.80 -25.20
N THR A 328 17.52 32.65 -24.49
CA THR A 328 16.19 32.51 -25.08
C THR A 328 15.79 33.75 -25.87
N LEU A 329 15.97 34.95 -25.29
CA LEU A 329 15.77 36.21 -26.00
C LEU A 329 16.66 36.32 -27.24
N GLY A 330 17.92 35.92 -27.14
CA GLY A 330 18.84 35.87 -28.27
C GLY A 330 18.35 34.99 -29.41
N LYS A 331 17.86 33.78 -29.09
CA LYS A 331 17.26 32.86 -30.08
C LYS A 331 16.00 33.43 -30.72
N LEU A 332 15.09 34.00 -29.92
CA LEU A 332 13.86 34.62 -30.42
C LEU A 332 14.17 35.84 -31.33
N CYS A 333 15.13 36.69 -30.94
CA CYS A 333 15.58 37.81 -31.76
C CYS A 333 16.24 37.35 -33.06
N THR A 334 17.02 36.25 -33.02
CA THR A 334 17.63 35.63 -34.21
C THR A 334 16.58 35.08 -35.17
N TYR A 335 15.46 34.58 -34.65
CA TYR A 335 14.33 34.13 -35.45
C TYR A 335 13.61 35.29 -36.14
N CYS A 336 13.44 36.42 -35.44
CA CYS A 336 12.83 37.64 -35.96
C CYS A 336 13.78 38.54 -36.78
N GLU A 337 15.00 38.09 -37.07
CA GLU A 337 16.02 38.86 -37.80
C GLU A 337 16.43 40.18 -37.13
N LEU A 338 16.27 40.27 -35.81
CA LEU A 338 16.67 41.42 -34.99
C LEU A 338 18.14 41.30 -34.59
N TRP A 339 19.04 41.32 -35.57
CA TRP A 339 20.44 40.89 -35.43
C TRP A 339 21.22 41.59 -34.31
N GLY A 340 21.14 42.91 -34.21
CA GLY A 340 21.86 43.66 -33.18
C GLY A 340 21.40 43.32 -31.76
N LYS A 341 20.08 43.16 -31.56
CA LYS A 341 19.52 42.70 -30.28
C LYS A 341 19.90 41.26 -29.98
N ALA A 342 19.83 40.39 -30.99
CA ALA A 342 20.20 38.99 -30.87
C ALA A 342 21.66 38.84 -30.40
N GLN A 343 22.60 39.54 -31.04
CA GLN A 343 24.01 39.51 -30.68
C GLN A 343 24.20 39.99 -29.23
N ASN A 344 23.63 41.15 -28.87
CA ASN A 344 23.77 41.71 -27.53
C ASN A 344 23.26 40.75 -26.44
N TYR A 345 22.10 40.13 -26.62
CA TYR A 345 21.55 39.19 -25.65
C TYR A 345 22.38 37.91 -25.52
N LEU A 346 22.88 37.37 -26.63
CA LEU A 346 23.70 36.15 -26.62
C LEU A 346 25.09 36.39 -26.02
N GLU A 347 25.74 37.52 -26.31
CA GLU A 347 27.00 37.92 -25.69
C GLU A 347 26.83 38.19 -24.18
N ALA A 348 25.73 38.83 -23.77
CA ALA A 348 25.38 39.02 -22.36
C ALA A 348 25.16 37.69 -21.64
N SER A 349 24.47 36.74 -22.27
CA SER A 349 24.28 35.38 -21.75
C SER A 349 25.63 34.69 -21.49
N LEU A 350 26.55 34.72 -22.46
CA LEU A 350 27.89 34.15 -22.32
C LEU A 350 28.75 34.84 -21.27
N SER A 351 28.58 36.15 -21.09
CA SER A 351 29.31 36.91 -20.08
C SER A 351 28.92 36.54 -18.66
N ILE A 352 27.68 36.07 -18.46
CA ILE A 352 27.18 35.57 -17.17
C ILE A 352 27.55 34.11 -16.98
N GLU A 353 27.11 33.25 -17.90
CA GLU A 353 27.37 31.81 -17.83
C GLU A 353 27.71 31.27 -19.23
N PRO A 354 29.00 31.02 -19.50
CA PRO A 354 29.43 30.39 -20.73
C PRO A 354 28.79 29.00 -20.91
N SER A 355 28.03 28.82 -21.98
CA SER A 355 27.36 27.55 -22.28
C SER A 355 27.54 27.16 -23.74
N ARG A 356 27.53 25.84 -24.00
CA ARG A 356 27.53 25.29 -25.36
C ARG A 356 26.37 25.88 -26.18
N ALA A 357 25.19 25.96 -25.58
CA ALA A 357 23.98 26.41 -26.25
C ALA A 357 24.09 27.89 -26.67
N ALA A 358 24.69 28.74 -25.84
CA ALA A 358 24.91 30.15 -26.18
C ALA A 358 26.00 30.34 -27.24
N HIS A 359 27.10 29.59 -27.18
CA HIS A 359 28.10 29.60 -28.25
C HIS A 359 27.56 29.12 -29.59
N LEU A 360 26.74 28.05 -29.59
CA LEU A 360 26.07 27.55 -30.80
C LEU A 360 25.13 28.61 -31.39
N ALA A 361 24.34 29.27 -30.54
CA ALA A 361 23.42 30.32 -31.00
C ALA A 361 24.16 31.54 -31.59
N LEU A 362 25.30 31.96 -31.02
CA LEU A 362 26.13 33.02 -31.62
C LEU A 362 26.78 32.59 -32.93
N ALA A 363 27.25 31.35 -33.02
CA ALA A 363 27.84 30.84 -34.25
C ALA A 363 26.81 30.86 -35.40
N GLN A 364 25.60 30.36 -35.14
CA GLN A 364 24.49 30.40 -36.09
C GLN A 364 24.07 31.84 -36.46
N LEU A 365 24.11 32.77 -35.50
CA LEU A 365 23.86 34.18 -35.77
C LEU A 365 24.94 34.77 -36.70
N PHE A 366 26.22 34.48 -36.47
CA PHE A 366 27.31 34.98 -37.31
C PHE A 366 27.34 34.37 -38.71
N GLU A 367 26.90 33.12 -38.88
CA GLU A 367 26.65 32.54 -40.20
C GLU A 367 25.61 33.34 -40.98
N LYS A 368 24.49 33.70 -40.34
CA LYS A 368 23.45 34.53 -40.97
C LYS A 368 23.91 35.97 -41.28
N LEU A 369 24.99 36.43 -40.64
CA LEU A 369 25.60 37.75 -40.84
C LEU A 369 26.80 37.72 -41.80
N ASP A 370 27.05 36.59 -42.48
CA ASP A 370 28.19 36.38 -43.38
C ASP A 370 29.56 36.64 -42.71
N LYS A 371 29.70 36.26 -41.43
CA LYS A 371 30.95 36.35 -40.65
C LYS A 371 31.48 34.95 -40.27
N PRO A 372 31.97 34.15 -41.24
CA PRO A 372 32.33 32.75 -41.01
C PRO A 372 33.49 32.55 -40.03
N GLU A 373 34.43 33.50 -39.97
CA GLU A 373 35.57 33.42 -39.04
C GLU A 373 35.11 33.49 -37.57
N LEU A 374 34.18 34.39 -37.26
CA LEU A 374 33.60 34.52 -35.93
C LEU A 374 32.70 33.32 -35.58
N ALA A 375 31.96 32.81 -36.58
CA ALA A 375 31.17 31.59 -36.41
C ALA A 375 32.06 30.38 -36.05
N ALA A 376 33.17 30.19 -36.79
CA ALA A 376 34.12 29.11 -36.56
C ALA A 376 34.75 29.15 -35.15
N ASP A 377 35.14 30.35 -34.68
CA ASP A 377 35.67 30.54 -33.33
C ASP A 377 34.65 30.14 -32.25
N HIS A 378 33.38 30.54 -32.41
CA HIS A 378 32.32 30.15 -31.48
C HIS A 378 31.97 28.66 -31.53
N TYR A 379 32.00 28.03 -32.70
CA TYR A 379 31.88 26.57 -32.81
C TYR A 379 33.00 25.86 -32.05
N HIS A 380 34.25 26.33 -32.22
CA HIS A 380 35.41 25.77 -31.53
C HIS A 380 35.30 25.91 -30.01
N LYS A 381 34.92 27.11 -29.52
CA LYS A 381 34.67 27.36 -28.09
C LYS A 381 33.54 26.47 -27.55
N GLY A 382 32.43 26.34 -28.29
CA GLY A 382 31.32 25.46 -27.94
C GLY A 382 31.73 23.98 -27.82
N LEU A 383 32.58 23.50 -28.73
CA LEU A 383 33.15 22.15 -28.68
C LEU A 383 34.10 21.97 -27.48
N GLY A 384 34.94 22.97 -27.17
CA GLY A 384 35.81 22.97 -26.00
C GLY A 384 35.05 22.79 -24.67
N PHE A 385 33.86 23.38 -24.55
CA PHE A 385 32.98 23.16 -23.40
C PHE A 385 32.44 21.73 -23.30
N THR A 386 32.10 21.10 -24.44
CA THR A 386 31.64 19.71 -24.43
C THR A 386 32.73 18.73 -23.98
N LEU A 387 33.97 18.95 -24.42
CA LEU A 387 35.10 18.11 -24.07
C LEU A 387 35.49 18.25 -22.59
N LYS A 388 35.45 19.47 -22.03
CA LYS A 388 35.70 19.68 -20.60
C LYS A 388 34.67 18.99 -19.71
N LYS A 389 33.39 19.01 -20.11
CA LYS A 389 32.29 18.39 -19.35
C LYS A 389 32.28 16.86 -19.43
N LEU A 390 32.88 16.26 -20.45
CA LEU A 390 33.03 14.80 -20.58
C LEU A 390 34.22 14.25 -19.77
N ASN A 391 35.21 15.10 -19.46
CA ASN A 391 36.40 14.75 -18.70
C ASN A 391 36.29 15.05 -17.20
N SER A 392 35.15 15.58 -16.76
CA SER A 392 34.78 15.86 -15.37
C SER A 392 33.65 14.96 -14.93
#